data_AF-A0A846V208-F1
#
_entry.id   AF-A0A846V208-F1
#
_cell.length_a   1.000
_cell.length_b   1.000
_cell.length_c   1.000
_cell.angle_alpha   90.00
_cell.angle_beta   90.00
_cell.angle_gamma   90.00
#
_symmetry.space_group_name_H-M   'P 1'
#
loop_
_entity.id
_entity.type
_entity.pdbx_description
1 polymer ?
#
loop_
_entity_poly.entity_id
_entity_poly.type
_entity_poly.pdbx_seq_one_letter_code
_entity_poly.pdbx_strand_id
1 'polypeptide(L)'
;MTHVRCLWAICFVPLDGKGPKLFGYPEFLAGLALMVLAWTIADARYRFRVMTAPLPLRRTTYFVVAIVGVLTLLTDLWRAEQWLVPNGNLISPTVWQAILAAAFLLTFLTWAWFAFIRPPIYGKRNARWYAWALYQNILKGVPNELVVVAEELIHSAKALVRYASDGRPSPDMGAKNVRGRTPLVEGLADDLLLLIGDRRFCRTVVESSPATALAIFQEMSEQNKYAINIGTFGKNIVGEAIANKDSFLYNEAEGYDSGLIGYHKPLSQAMFSNYRMVETIGTLLDPHYQVMARWDAEQWEAYCRVVLLTFQDYVEKGAAEHSYVLFRAKGYIENSVSDLYKLNGVAGLAWDNDIYARLRVVVDFIADAIEILGKKPLPPHLQLRVKGEHRHLHETFYDHLARMICEVIFHASSVASPWWECWNIQHNLVWDGLFESHKLANVAGKVVMFKVRRQLYDEVARMSDFPNFKGAKILAFCLNVMGLREGKDEDRGRALHKAVLAWTRKNYVWLHKYNFRVAETCLVANTAYDEENCRLVKTSPAEGLRREAHYVYLELDPAKPETPGDG
;
A
#
# COMPACT_ATOMS: atom_id res chain seq x y z
N MET A 1 -8.81 -30.99 -81.39
CA MET A 1 -8.16 -32.32 -81.27
C MET A 1 -7.24 -32.29 -80.06
N THR A 2 -7.65 -32.88 -78.95
CA THR A 2 -6.83 -32.97 -77.73
C THR A 2 -5.85 -34.14 -77.89
N HIS A 3 -4.56 -33.85 -77.99
CA HIS A 3 -3.51 -34.87 -78.00
C HIS A 3 -3.40 -35.49 -76.60
N VAL A 4 -4.10 -36.60 -76.39
CA VAL A 4 -3.93 -37.42 -75.20
C VAL A 4 -2.61 -38.21 -75.36
N ARG A 5 -1.61 -37.91 -74.54
CA ARG A 5 -0.36 -38.69 -74.50
C ARG A 5 -0.48 -39.69 -73.35
N CYS A 6 -0.47 -40.99 -73.62
CA CYS A 6 -0.51 -42.02 -72.57
C CYS A 6 0.86 -42.69 -72.44
N LEU A 7 1.35 -42.80 -71.20
CA LEU A 7 2.60 -43.49 -70.84
C LEU A 7 2.24 -44.53 -69.77
N TRP A 8 2.49 -45.82 -70.04
CA TRP A 8 2.37 -46.94 -69.09
C TRP A 8 1.12 -46.86 -68.18
N ALA A 9 -0.08 -46.90 -68.79
CA ALA A 9 -1.41 -46.89 -68.13
C ALA A 9 -1.90 -45.56 -67.54
N ILE A 10 -1.14 -44.46 -67.64
CA ILE A 10 -1.58 -43.11 -67.23
C ILE A 10 -1.69 -42.24 -68.48
N CYS A 11 -2.90 -41.81 -68.83
CA CYS A 11 -3.12 -40.86 -69.93
C CYS A 11 -2.93 -39.43 -69.45
N PHE A 12 -2.47 -38.51 -70.28
CA PHE A 12 -2.32 -37.11 -69.89
C PHE A 12 -3.22 -36.23 -70.76
N VAL A 13 -4.01 -35.35 -70.12
CA VAL A 13 -4.95 -34.43 -70.78
C VAL A 13 -4.52 -32.99 -70.44
N PRO A 14 -4.59 -32.03 -71.38
CA PRO A 14 -4.33 -30.63 -71.07
C PRO A 14 -5.36 -30.12 -70.05
N LEU A 15 -4.87 -29.37 -69.04
CA LEU A 15 -5.72 -28.79 -68.01
C LEU A 15 -6.67 -27.75 -68.61
N ASP A 16 -7.95 -27.77 -68.22
CA ASP A 16 -8.94 -26.82 -68.73
C ASP A 16 -8.69 -25.39 -68.21
N GLY A 17 -8.17 -24.53 -69.08
CA GLY A 17 -7.91 -23.12 -68.78
C GLY A 17 -9.17 -22.26 -68.58
N LYS A 18 -10.37 -22.75 -68.96
CA LYS A 18 -11.65 -22.04 -68.79
C LYS A 18 -12.51 -22.59 -67.64
N GLY A 19 -12.00 -23.55 -66.88
CA GLY A 19 -12.70 -24.08 -65.71
C GLY A 19 -12.96 -23.01 -64.63
N PRO A 20 -13.98 -23.20 -63.78
CA PRO A 20 -14.32 -22.23 -62.73
C PRO A 20 -13.13 -21.96 -61.81
N LYS A 21 -12.90 -20.68 -61.51
CA LYS A 21 -11.82 -20.19 -60.64
C LYS A 21 -12.43 -19.71 -59.33
N LEU A 22 -12.10 -20.38 -58.23
CA LEU A 22 -12.60 -20.02 -56.89
C LEU A 22 -11.66 -19.08 -56.15
N PHE A 23 -10.35 -19.29 -56.30
CA PHE A 23 -9.31 -18.51 -55.61
C PHE A 23 -8.04 -18.49 -56.46
N GLY A 24 -7.71 -17.32 -57.00
CA GLY A 24 -6.53 -17.08 -57.82
C GLY A 24 -5.54 -16.13 -57.16
N TYR A 25 -4.49 -15.81 -57.91
CA TYR A 25 -3.48 -14.86 -57.48
C TYR A 25 -4.02 -13.43 -57.20
N PRO A 26 -4.98 -12.87 -57.98
CA PRO A 26 -5.56 -11.57 -57.67
C PRO A 26 -6.33 -11.56 -56.34
N GLU A 27 -7.11 -12.60 -56.06
CA GLU A 27 -7.86 -12.73 -54.80
C GLU A 27 -6.91 -12.88 -53.60
N PHE A 28 -5.82 -13.64 -53.78
CA PHE A 28 -4.74 -13.73 -52.80
C PHE A 28 -4.10 -12.37 -52.52
N LEU A 29 -3.75 -11.59 -53.55
CA LEU A 29 -3.17 -10.26 -53.38
C LEU A 29 -4.12 -9.29 -52.67
N ALA A 30 -5.41 -9.32 -53.00
CA ALA A 30 -6.43 -8.52 -52.31
C ALA A 30 -6.53 -8.90 -50.82
N GLY A 31 -6.57 -10.19 -50.50
CA GLY A 31 -6.58 -10.68 -49.13
C GLY A 31 -5.30 -10.33 -48.37
N LEU A 32 -4.14 -10.45 -49.02
CA LEU A 32 -2.85 -10.08 -48.45
C LEU A 32 -2.77 -8.59 -48.13
N ALA A 33 -3.23 -7.73 -49.05
CA ALA A 33 -3.25 -6.29 -48.83
C ALA A 33 -4.11 -5.92 -47.61
N LEU A 34 -5.30 -6.55 -47.48
CA LEU A 34 -6.18 -6.35 -46.32
C LEU A 34 -5.53 -6.82 -45.01
N MET A 35 -4.83 -7.97 -45.05
CA MET A 35 -4.10 -8.49 -43.88
C MET A 35 -2.93 -7.59 -43.46
N VAL A 36 -2.15 -7.06 -44.41
CA VAL A 36 -1.06 -6.13 -44.14
C VAL A 36 -1.61 -4.81 -43.57
N LEU A 37 -2.69 -4.29 -44.15
CA LEU A 37 -3.36 -3.10 -43.65
C LEU A 37 -3.84 -3.28 -42.19
N ALA A 38 -4.49 -4.41 -41.91
CA ALA A 38 -4.90 -4.77 -40.55
C ALA A 38 -3.71 -4.86 -39.58
N TRP A 39 -2.55 -5.36 -40.03
CA TRP A 39 -1.33 -5.39 -39.21
C TRP A 39 -0.79 -4.00 -38.91
N THR A 40 -0.79 -3.10 -39.90
CA THR A 40 -0.23 -1.74 -39.75
C THR A 40 -1.09 -0.83 -38.89
N ILE A 41 -2.42 -1.05 -38.87
CA ILE A 41 -3.38 -0.26 -38.07
C ILE A 41 -3.57 -0.87 -36.67
N ALA A 42 -3.03 -2.06 -36.41
CA ALA A 42 -3.21 -2.77 -35.16
C ALA A 42 -2.68 -1.95 -33.96
N ASP A 43 -3.61 -1.54 -33.11
CA ASP A 43 -3.34 -0.89 -31.84
C ASP A 43 -2.45 -1.75 -30.92
N ALA A 44 -1.87 -1.11 -29.90
CA ALA A 44 -0.98 -1.74 -28.93
C ALA A 44 -1.56 -3.02 -28.33
N ARG A 45 -2.88 -3.05 -28.08
CA ARG A 45 -3.60 -4.21 -27.55
C ARG A 45 -3.43 -5.45 -28.42
N TYR A 46 -3.66 -5.30 -29.72
CA TYR A 46 -3.58 -6.40 -30.68
C TYR A 46 -2.14 -6.85 -30.89
N ARG A 47 -1.19 -5.90 -30.93
CA ARG A 47 0.24 -6.21 -31.00
C ARG A 47 0.69 -7.03 -29.79
N PHE A 48 0.26 -6.67 -28.58
CA PHE A 48 0.54 -7.42 -27.36
C PHE A 48 -0.05 -8.84 -27.39
N ARG A 49 -1.33 -8.99 -27.75
CA ARG A 49 -2.00 -10.31 -27.83
C ARG A 49 -1.35 -11.26 -28.84
N VAL A 50 -0.96 -10.75 -30.01
CA VAL A 50 -0.28 -11.55 -31.04
C VAL A 50 1.12 -11.99 -30.58
N MET A 51 1.84 -11.14 -29.85
CA MET A 51 3.18 -11.48 -29.30
C MET A 51 3.11 -12.51 -28.16
N THR A 52 2.03 -12.52 -27.39
CA THR A 52 1.84 -13.38 -26.21
C THR A 52 1.11 -14.69 -26.52
N ALA A 53 0.74 -14.92 -27.78
CA ALA A 53 0.06 -16.12 -28.23
C ALA A 53 0.91 -17.39 -28.00
N PRO A 54 0.29 -18.54 -27.68
CA PRO A 54 1.00 -19.80 -27.43
C PRO A 54 1.62 -20.41 -28.71
N LEU A 55 1.27 -19.90 -29.88
CA LEU A 55 1.81 -20.29 -31.17
C LEU A 55 2.59 -19.10 -31.75
N PRO A 56 3.70 -19.32 -32.47
CA PRO A 56 4.49 -18.25 -33.09
C PRO A 56 3.76 -17.69 -34.32
N LEU A 57 2.62 -17.03 -34.10
CA LEU A 57 1.68 -16.57 -35.13
C LEU A 57 2.39 -15.80 -36.23
N ARG A 58 3.28 -14.87 -35.87
CA ARG A 58 4.02 -14.06 -36.87
C ARG A 58 4.85 -14.89 -37.84
N ARG A 59 5.49 -15.97 -37.37
CA ARG A 59 6.30 -16.83 -38.24
C ARG A 59 5.40 -17.77 -39.05
N THR A 60 4.40 -18.37 -38.41
CA THR A 60 3.49 -19.31 -39.08
C THR A 60 2.66 -18.62 -40.14
N THR A 61 2.10 -17.44 -39.86
CA THR A 61 1.33 -16.68 -40.85
C THR A 61 2.21 -16.27 -42.03
N TYR A 62 3.43 -15.78 -41.77
CA TYR A 62 4.36 -15.42 -42.84
C TYR A 62 4.66 -16.59 -43.78
N PHE A 63 5.03 -17.76 -43.24
CA PHE A 63 5.34 -18.93 -44.08
C PHE A 63 4.12 -19.47 -44.80
N VAL A 64 2.96 -19.57 -44.15
CA VAL A 64 1.75 -20.07 -44.80
C VAL A 64 1.30 -19.13 -45.91
N VAL A 65 1.30 -17.82 -45.68
CA VAL A 65 0.94 -16.81 -46.68
C VAL A 65 1.93 -16.84 -47.86
N ALA A 66 3.23 -16.96 -47.60
CA ALA A 66 4.24 -17.06 -48.66
C ALA A 66 4.06 -18.33 -49.51
N ILE A 67 3.84 -19.49 -48.87
CA ILE A 67 3.62 -20.77 -49.56
C ILE A 67 2.33 -20.71 -50.38
N VAL A 68 1.23 -20.22 -49.80
CA VAL A 68 -0.05 -20.07 -50.53
C VAL A 68 0.11 -19.10 -51.70
N GLY A 69 0.85 -18.00 -51.55
CA GLY A 69 1.13 -17.07 -52.64
C GLY A 69 1.90 -17.69 -53.80
N VAL A 70 2.95 -18.47 -53.50
CA VAL A 70 3.72 -19.19 -54.54
C VAL A 70 2.87 -20.28 -55.20
N LEU A 71 2.14 -21.07 -54.41
CA LEU A 71 1.30 -22.15 -54.94
C LEU A 71 0.12 -21.62 -55.77
N THR A 72 -0.50 -20.52 -55.38
CA THR A 72 -1.57 -19.88 -56.17
C THR A 72 -1.03 -19.33 -57.49
N LEU A 73 0.15 -18.68 -57.48
CA LEU A 73 0.83 -18.23 -58.70
C LEU A 73 1.15 -19.40 -59.64
N LEU A 74 1.75 -20.47 -59.11
CA LEU A 74 2.07 -21.67 -59.90
C LEU A 74 0.81 -22.36 -60.42
N THR A 75 -0.28 -22.39 -59.65
CA THR A 75 -1.56 -22.97 -60.08
C THR A 75 -2.18 -22.16 -61.21
N ASP A 76 -2.11 -20.83 -61.14
CA ASP A 76 -2.60 -19.94 -62.20
C ASP A 76 -1.74 -20.04 -63.46
N LEU A 77 -0.40 -20.11 -63.32
CA LEU A 77 0.51 -20.35 -64.43
C LEU A 77 0.26 -21.72 -65.09
N TRP A 78 0.06 -22.75 -64.28
CA TRP A 78 -0.24 -24.10 -64.75
C TRP A 78 -1.55 -24.14 -65.56
N ARG A 79 -2.59 -23.41 -65.14
CA ARG A 79 -3.84 -23.25 -65.91
C ARG A 79 -3.65 -22.43 -67.18
N ALA A 80 -2.86 -21.35 -67.13
CA ALA A 80 -2.61 -20.47 -68.28
C ALA A 80 -1.87 -21.19 -69.42
N GLU A 81 -0.85 -21.99 -69.08
CA GLU A 81 -0.02 -22.75 -70.03
C GLU A 81 -0.60 -24.13 -70.40
N GLN A 82 -1.76 -24.51 -69.84
CA GLN A 82 -2.47 -25.77 -70.10
C GLN A 82 -1.59 -27.04 -69.98
N TRP A 83 -0.68 -27.11 -69.00
CA TRP A 83 0.22 -28.27 -68.90
C TRP A 83 -0.54 -29.59 -68.64
N LEU A 84 0.05 -30.67 -69.12
CA LEU A 84 -0.50 -32.03 -69.14
C LEU A 84 -0.66 -32.62 -67.72
N VAL A 85 -1.85 -33.14 -67.40
CA VAL A 85 -2.17 -33.75 -66.10
C VAL A 85 -2.58 -35.21 -66.27
N PRO A 86 -2.11 -36.13 -65.41
CA PRO A 86 -2.48 -37.54 -65.49
C PRO A 86 -4.00 -37.73 -65.34
N ASN A 87 -4.56 -38.61 -66.15
CA ASN A 87 -5.97 -38.86 -66.35
C ASN A 87 -6.45 -39.75 -65.20
N GLY A 88 -6.83 -39.08 -64.13
CA GLY A 88 -7.29 -39.65 -62.87
C GLY A 88 -7.64 -38.48 -61.97
N ASN A 89 -8.93 -38.32 -61.66
CA ASN A 89 -9.50 -37.19 -60.91
C ASN A 89 -9.11 -37.23 -59.41
N LEU A 90 -7.84 -37.42 -59.06
CA LEU A 90 -7.40 -37.52 -57.67
C LEU A 90 -7.57 -36.18 -56.93
N ILE A 91 -7.25 -35.05 -57.57
CA ILE A 91 -7.52 -33.70 -57.04
C ILE A 91 -7.86 -32.79 -58.24
N SER A 92 -9.09 -32.27 -58.31
CA SER A 92 -9.43 -31.31 -59.36
C SER A 92 -8.78 -29.94 -59.08
N PRO A 93 -8.46 -29.14 -60.10
CA PRO A 93 -7.89 -27.80 -59.91
C PRO A 93 -8.75 -26.89 -59.02
N THR A 94 -10.05 -27.10 -59.01
CA THR A 94 -11.02 -26.38 -58.19
C THR A 94 -10.92 -26.78 -56.72
N VAL A 95 -10.75 -28.07 -56.43
CA VAL A 95 -10.52 -28.59 -55.08
C VAL A 95 -9.17 -28.12 -54.54
N TRP A 96 -8.13 -28.09 -55.37
CA TRP A 96 -6.82 -27.56 -54.98
C TRP A 96 -6.87 -26.07 -54.63
N GLN A 97 -7.52 -25.24 -55.47
CA GLN A 97 -7.75 -23.83 -55.16
C GLN A 97 -8.58 -23.64 -53.89
N ALA A 98 -9.59 -24.48 -53.65
CA ALA A 98 -10.38 -24.44 -52.43
C ALA A 98 -9.55 -24.78 -51.18
N ILE A 99 -8.62 -25.73 -51.26
CA ILE A 99 -7.69 -26.05 -50.15
C ILE A 99 -6.78 -24.86 -49.86
N LEU A 100 -6.22 -24.21 -50.88
CA LEU A 100 -5.38 -23.03 -50.72
C LEU A 100 -6.15 -21.85 -50.11
N ALA A 101 -7.38 -21.62 -50.58
CA ALA A 101 -8.28 -20.60 -50.04
C ALA A 101 -8.63 -20.88 -48.57
N ALA A 102 -8.98 -22.13 -48.25
CA ALA A 102 -9.30 -22.55 -46.89
C ALA A 102 -8.08 -22.41 -45.96
N ALA A 103 -6.88 -22.78 -46.40
CA ALA A 103 -5.65 -22.60 -45.63
C ALA A 103 -5.35 -21.12 -45.35
N PHE A 104 -5.52 -20.25 -46.35
CA PHE A 104 -5.38 -18.81 -46.18
C PHE A 104 -6.42 -18.24 -45.21
N LEU A 105 -7.69 -18.60 -45.39
CA LEU A 105 -8.79 -18.15 -44.54
C LEU A 105 -8.62 -18.62 -43.09
N LEU A 106 -8.28 -19.89 -42.86
CA LEU A 106 -8.02 -20.43 -41.52
C LEU A 106 -6.85 -19.72 -40.84
N THR A 107 -5.81 -19.37 -41.59
CA THR A 107 -4.65 -18.64 -41.07
C THR A 107 -5.05 -17.23 -40.62
N PHE A 108 -5.85 -16.54 -41.44
CA PHE A 108 -6.39 -15.23 -41.10
C PHE A 108 -7.35 -15.30 -39.90
N LEU A 109 -8.28 -16.25 -39.87
CA LEU A 109 -9.21 -16.44 -38.76
C LEU A 109 -8.48 -16.80 -37.46
N THR A 110 -7.43 -17.62 -37.52
CA THR A 110 -6.61 -17.95 -36.35
C THR A 110 -5.90 -16.71 -35.82
N TRP A 111 -5.31 -15.91 -36.71
CA TRP A 111 -4.69 -14.65 -36.32
C TRP A 111 -5.72 -13.68 -35.72
N ALA A 112 -6.87 -13.50 -36.36
CA ALA A 112 -7.95 -12.64 -35.90
C ALA A 112 -8.53 -13.10 -34.55
N TRP A 113 -8.65 -14.42 -34.34
CA TRP A 113 -9.10 -15.00 -33.08
C TRP A 113 -8.17 -14.61 -31.92
N PHE A 114 -6.85 -14.73 -32.10
CA PHE A 114 -5.89 -14.35 -31.05
C PHE A 114 -5.70 -12.84 -30.93
N ALA A 115 -5.81 -12.08 -32.03
CA ALA A 115 -5.70 -10.64 -31.99
C ALA A 115 -6.93 -10.00 -31.30
N PHE A 116 -8.14 -10.31 -31.75
CA PHE A 116 -9.35 -9.58 -31.35
C PHE A 116 -10.17 -10.27 -30.26
N ILE A 117 -10.23 -11.61 -30.26
CA ILE A 117 -11.25 -12.33 -29.46
C ILE A 117 -10.66 -12.89 -28.16
N ARG A 118 -9.54 -13.61 -28.24
CA ARG A 118 -9.01 -14.35 -27.09
C ARG A 118 -8.00 -13.51 -26.28
N PRO A 119 -8.26 -13.22 -24.99
CA PRO A 119 -7.29 -12.52 -24.16
C PRO A 119 -6.05 -13.38 -23.87
N PRO A 120 -4.90 -12.76 -23.60
CA PRO A 120 -3.64 -13.45 -23.36
C PRO A 120 -3.60 -13.94 -21.92
N ILE A 121 -3.57 -15.26 -21.74
CA ILE A 121 -3.47 -15.91 -20.43
C ILE A 121 -2.08 -16.52 -20.28
N TYR A 122 -1.37 -16.15 -19.23
CA TYR A 122 -0.07 -16.72 -18.90
C TYR A 122 -0.16 -18.23 -18.66
N GLY A 123 0.78 -19.00 -19.21
CA GLY A 123 0.82 -20.43 -19.04
C GLY A 123 2.07 -21.09 -19.62
N LYS A 124 2.14 -22.41 -19.49
CA LYS A 124 3.35 -23.19 -19.82
C LYS A 124 3.82 -23.03 -21.28
N ARG A 125 2.90 -22.82 -22.22
CA ARG A 125 3.19 -22.73 -23.67
C ARG A 125 3.65 -21.34 -24.12
N ASN A 126 3.21 -20.29 -23.44
CA ASN A 126 3.55 -18.91 -23.81
C ASN A 126 4.46 -18.19 -22.81
N ALA A 127 4.83 -18.81 -21.68
CA ALA A 127 5.59 -18.16 -20.60
C ALA A 127 6.78 -17.29 -21.06
N ARG A 128 7.65 -17.83 -21.94
CA ARG A 128 8.80 -17.09 -22.47
C ARG A 128 8.41 -15.87 -23.30
N TRP A 129 7.46 -16.05 -24.22
CA TRP A 129 7.00 -15.00 -25.12
C TRP A 129 6.22 -13.93 -24.36
N TYR A 130 5.43 -14.35 -23.37
CA TYR A 130 4.71 -13.47 -22.48
C TYR A 130 5.67 -12.60 -21.67
N ALA A 131 6.68 -13.22 -21.06
CA ALA A 131 7.67 -12.49 -20.27
C ALA A 131 8.46 -11.49 -21.11
N TRP A 132 8.90 -11.91 -22.30
CA TRP A 132 9.61 -11.01 -23.22
C TRP A 132 8.74 -9.86 -23.71
N ALA A 133 7.48 -10.12 -24.07
CA ALA A 133 6.56 -9.08 -24.49
C ALA A 133 6.28 -8.07 -23.37
N LEU A 134 6.04 -8.53 -22.15
CA LEU A 134 5.81 -7.64 -21.01
C LEU A 134 7.05 -6.80 -20.70
N TYR A 135 8.23 -7.44 -20.68
CA TYR A 135 9.51 -6.76 -20.49
C TYR A 135 9.76 -5.67 -21.52
N GLN A 136 9.53 -5.95 -22.81
CA GLN A 136 9.73 -4.97 -23.87
C GLN A 136 8.79 -3.77 -23.75
N ASN A 137 7.52 -3.98 -23.39
CA ASN A 137 6.56 -2.88 -23.24
C ASN A 137 6.88 -2.01 -22.02
N ILE A 138 7.23 -2.62 -20.88
CA ILE A 138 7.62 -1.89 -19.67
C ILE A 138 8.93 -1.12 -19.91
N LEU A 139 9.92 -1.73 -20.57
CA LEU A 139 11.20 -1.08 -20.90
C LEU A 139 11.01 0.12 -21.83
N LYS A 140 10.12 0.02 -22.82
CA LYS A 140 9.78 1.16 -23.71
C LYS A 140 9.11 2.30 -22.96
N GLY A 141 8.26 1.98 -21.97
CA GLY A 141 7.68 2.96 -21.06
C GLY A 141 6.70 3.96 -21.72
N VAL A 142 6.09 3.60 -22.85
CA VAL A 142 5.12 4.47 -23.55
C VAL A 142 3.78 4.46 -22.80
N PRO A 143 3.30 5.59 -22.25
CA PRO A 143 2.15 5.61 -21.33
C PRO A 143 0.90 4.91 -21.87
N ASN A 144 0.49 5.23 -23.11
CA ASN A 144 -0.70 4.64 -23.72
C ASN A 144 -0.55 3.12 -23.94
N GLU A 145 0.65 2.62 -24.25
CA GLU A 145 0.89 1.18 -24.40
C GLU A 145 0.90 0.49 -23.02
N LEU A 146 1.39 1.16 -21.96
CA LEU A 146 1.39 0.62 -20.60
C LEU A 146 -0.02 0.46 -20.04
N VAL A 147 -0.93 1.41 -20.27
CA VAL A 147 -2.35 1.30 -19.84
C VAL A 147 -2.96 0.04 -20.43
N VAL A 148 -2.82 -0.13 -21.75
CA VAL A 148 -3.35 -1.29 -22.46
C VAL A 148 -2.75 -2.60 -21.96
N VAL A 149 -1.43 -2.63 -21.72
CA VAL A 149 -0.75 -3.83 -21.20
C VAL A 149 -1.19 -4.14 -19.76
N ALA A 150 -1.43 -3.12 -18.94
CA ALA A 150 -1.98 -3.30 -17.59
C ALA A 150 -3.38 -3.91 -17.61
N GLU A 151 -4.27 -3.46 -18.50
CA GLU A 151 -5.60 -4.05 -18.68
C GLU A 151 -5.52 -5.50 -19.14
N GLU A 152 -4.66 -5.80 -20.11
CA GLU A 152 -4.50 -7.18 -20.62
C GLU A 152 -3.88 -8.12 -19.58
N LEU A 153 -3.11 -7.59 -18.63
CA LEU A 153 -2.52 -8.36 -17.52
C LEU A 153 -3.59 -8.92 -16.57
N ILE A 154 -4.76 -8.27 -16.45
CA ILE A 154 -5.88 -8.71 -15.60
C ILE A 154 -6.21 -10.18 -15.85
N HIS A 155 -6.32 -10.57 -17.13
CA HIS A 155 -6.67 -11.93 -17.53
C HIS A 155 -5.61 -12.99 -17.17
N SER A 156 -4.38 -12.55 -16.87
CA SER A 156 -3.28 -13.40 -16.45
C SER A 156 -3.05 -13.43 -14.94
N ALA A 157 -3.70 -12.58 -14.15
CA ALA A 157 -3.51 -12.48 -12.70
C ALA A 157 -3.63 -13.84 -12.00
N LYS A 158 -4.74 -14.55 -12.23
CA LYS A 158 -4.98 -15.92 -11.72
C LYS A 158 -3.84 -16.88 -12.01
N ALA A 159 -3.39 -16.88 -13.27
CA ALA A 159 -2.37 -17.82 -13.73
C ALA A 159 -0.99 -17.45 -13.19
N LEU A 160 -0.66 -16.16 -13.09
CA LEU A 160 0.59 -15.67 -12.52
C LEU A 160 0.70 -16.06 -11.04
N VAL A 161 -0.33 -15.80 -10.23
CA VAL A 161 -0.35 -16.20 -8.82
C VAL A 161 -0.23 -17.72 -8.69
N ARG A 162 -0.98 -18.48 -9.50
CA ARG A 162 -0.94 -19.95 -9.46
C ARG A 162 0.44 -20.50 -9.77
N TYR A 163 1.13 -19.94 -10.78
CA TYR A 163 2.44 -20.42 -11.22
C TYR A 163 3.63 -19.80 -10.49
N ALA A 164 3.47 -18.71 -9.74
CA ALA A 164 4.56 -18.15 -8.93
C ALA A 164 5.12 -19.18 -7.94
N SER A 165 6.35 -19.05 -7.47
CA SER A 165 6.84 -19.94 -6.42
C SER A 165 6.24 -19.56 -5.07
N ASP A 166 5.90 -20.55 -4.24
CA ASP A 166 5.62 -20.30 -2.83
C ASP A 166 6.96 -20.06 -2.13
N GLY A 167 7.25 -18.81 -1.77
CA GLY A 167 8.48 -18.41 -1.09
C GLY A 167 8.69 -19.01 0.31
N ARG A 168 7.96 -20.08 0.68
CA ARG A 168 8.26 -20.86 1.88
C ARG A 168 9.46 -21.76 1.58
N PRO A 169 10.61 -21.59 2.26
CA PRO A 169 11.63 -22.61 2.23
C PRO A 169 11.01 -23.92 2.75
N SER A 170 10.95 -24.95 1.92
CA SER A 170 10.48 -26.26 2.35
C SER A 170 11.38 -26.75 3.50
N PRO A 171 10.84 -27.11 4.68
CA PRO A 171 11.64 -27.56 5.82
C PRO A 171 12.52 -28.78 5.51
N ASP A 172 12.16 -29.57 4.50
CA ASP A 172 12.87 -30.79 4.11
C ASP A 172 14.09 -30.56 3.22
N MET A 173 14.38 -29.33 2.80
CA MET A 173 15.60 -29.02 2.05
C MET A 173 16.60 -28.30 2.94
N GLY A 174 17.30 -29.11 3.75
CA GLY A 174 18.56 -28.73 4.35
C GLY A 174 19.47 -28.05 3.31
N ALA A 175 20.23 -27.07 3.78
CA ALA A 175 20.99 -26.05 3.06
C ALA A 175 22.07 -26.52 2.04
N LYS A 176 21.85 -27.62 1.32
CA LYS A 176 22.76 -28.17 0.32
C LYS A 176 22.14 -28.44 -1.07
N ASN A 177 20.84 -28.21 -1.30
CA ASN A 177 20.20 -28.45 -2.62
C ASN A 177 19.25 -27.34 -3.13
N VAL A 178 19.61 -26.05 -2.98
CA VAL A 178 18.80 -24.92 -3.52
C VAL A 178 18.85 -24.79 -5.06
N ARG A 179 19.51 -25.71 -5.76
CA ARG A 179 19.53 -25.78 -7.24
C ARG A 179 18.65 -26.89 -7.82
N GLY A 180 17.57 -27.27 -7.14
CA GLY A 180 16.44 -27.85 -7.86
C GLY A 180 15.95 -26.78 -8.82
N ARG A 181 16.21 -26.92 -10.14
CA ARG A 181 15.75 -25.96 -11.15
C ARG A 181 14.27 -25.69 -10.90
N THR A 182 13.92 -24.49 -10.42
CA THR A 182 12.53 -24.03 -10.47
C THR A 182 12.06 -24.24 -11.90
N PRO A 183 10.92 -24.91 -12.11
CA PRO A 183 10.37 -25.06 -13.44
C PRO A 183 10.37 -23.68 -14.11
N LEU A 184 10.89 -23.60 -15.34
CA LEU A 184 11.08 -22.34 -16.06
C LEU A 184 9.86 -21.39 -15.99
N VAL A 185 8.66 -21.96 -15.96
CA VAL A 185 7.38 -21.25 -15.88
C VAL A 185 7.17 -20.56 -14.53
N GLU A 186 7.66 -21.14 -13.45
CA GLU A 186 7.55 -20.56 -12.10
C GLU A 186 8.56 -19.41 -11.96
N GLY A 187 9.83 -19.64 -12.34
CA GLY A 187 10.84 -18.59 -12.33
C GLY A 187 10.47 -17.38 -13.19
N LEU A 188 9.91 -17.61 -14.39
CA LEU A 188 9.39 -16.53 -15.21
C LEU A 188 8.17 -15.83 -14.60
N ALA A 189 7.31 -16.54 -13.86
CA ALA A 189 6.20 -15.90 -13.17
C ALA A 189 6.71 -14.98 -12.05
N ASP A 190 7.71 -15.42 -11.28
CA ASP A 190 8.34 -14.61 -10.23
C ASP A 190 9.05 -13.38 -10.81
N ASP A 191 9.80 -13.56 -11.91
CA ASP A 191 10.43 -12.45 -12.64
C ASP A 191 9.40 -11.45 -13.16
N LEU A 192 8.23 -11.93 -13.62
CA LEU A 192 7.16 -11.06 -14.09
C LEU A 192 6.50 -10.28 -12.95
N LEU A 193 6.25 -10.91 -11.80
CA LEU A 193 5.72 -10.23 -10.61
C LEU A 193 6.68 -9.16 -10.08
N LEU A 194 7.99 -9.40 -10.20
CA LEU A 194 9.01 -8.40 -9.90
C LEU A 194 9.04 -7.27 -10.94
N LEU A 195 8.94 -7.62 -12.23
CA LEU A 195 8.99 -6.67 -13.35
C LEU A 195 7.82 -5.68 -13.32
N ILE A 196 6.60 -6.15 -13.01
CA ILE A 196 5.44 -5.25 -12.88
C ILE A 196 5.59 -4.31 -11.69
N GLY A 197 6.52 -4.58 -10.77
CA GLY A 197 6.92 -3.65 -9.72
C GLY A 197 7.67 -2.41 -10.21
N ASP A 198 7.89 -2.22 -11.51
CA ASP A 198 8.45 -0.96 -12.02
C ASP A 198 7.58 0.25 -11.64
N ARG A 199 8.21 1.32 -11.16
CA ARG A 199 7.51 2.51 -10.63
C ARG A 199 6.64 3.20 -11.69
N ARG A 200 7.08 3.26 -12.96
CA ARG A 200 6.30 3.91 -14.03
C ARG A 200 5.08 3.07 -14.40
N PHE A 201 5.24 1.75 -14.38
CA PHE A 201 4.13 0.83 -14.58
C PHE A 201 3.13 0.92 -13.42
N CYS A 202 3.58 0.87 -12.16
CA CYS A 202 2.71 1.03 -10.99
C CYS A 202 1.91 2.34 -11.01
N ARG A 203 2.54 3.47 -11.38
CA ARG A 203 1.85 4.74 -11.55
C ARG A 203 0.72 4.66 -12.57
N THR A 204 0.98 4.03 -13.71
CA THR A 204 -0.03 3.81 -14.77
C THR A 204 -1.19 2.92 -14.29
N VAL A 205 -0.87 1.87 -13.51
CA VAL A 205 -1.87 0.98 -12.91
C VAL A 205 -2.77 1.77 -11.94
N VAL A 206 -2.20 2.62 -11.08
CA VAL A 206 -2.97 3.44 -10.13
C VAL A 206 -3.85 4.47 -10.85
N GLU A 207 -3.32 5.15 -11.87
CA GLU A 207 -4.02 6.22 -12.58
C GLU A 207 -5.11 5.71 -13.54
N SER A 208 -4.92 4.58 -14.20
CA SER A 208 -5.77 4.18 -15.33
C SER A 208 -6.27 2.74 -15.29
N SER A 209 -5.64 1.83 -14.53
CA SER A 209 -6.03 0.41 -14.51
C SER A 209 -5.97 -0.21 -13.10
N PRO A 210 -6.69 0.34 -12.10
CA PRO A 210 -6.67 -0.18 -10.72
C PRO A 210 -7.22 -1.62 -10.63
N ALA A 211 -8.05 -2.02 -11.59
CA ALA A 211 -8.57 -3.38 -11.73
C ALA A 211 -7.45 -4.45 -11.85
N THR A 212 -6.28 -4.09 -12.38
CA THR A 212 -5.12 -4.99 -12.47
C THR A 212 -4.55 -5.31 -11.10
N ALA A 213 -4.37 -4.30 -10.25
CA ALA A 213 -3.94 -4.51 -8.88
C ALA A 213 -5.00 -5.33 -8.11
N LEU A 214 -6.28 -4.97 -8.28
CA LEU A 214 -7.40 -5.69 -7.66
C LEU A 214 -7.38 -7.19 -7.99
N ALA A 215 -7.29 -7.53 -9.28
CA ALA A 215 -7.30 -8.93 -9.72
C ALA A 215 -6.11 -9.73 -9.16
N ILE A 216 -4.92 -9.13 -9.06
CA ILE A 216 -3.75 -9.80 -8.49
C ILE A 216 -3.95 -10.07 -7.00
N PHE A 217 -4.32 -9.06 -6.21
CA PHE A 217 -4.48 -9.22 -4.75
C PHE A 217 -5.69 -10.09 -4.38
N GLN A 218 -6.78 -10.03 -5.14
CA GLN A 218 -7.91 -10.96 -4.98
C GLN A 218 -7.50 -12.40 -5.23
N GLU A 219 -6.79 -12.69 -6.34
CA GLU A 219 -6.34 -14.04 -6.64
C GLU A 219 -5.31 -14.56 -5.61
N MET A 220 -4.48 -13.69 -5.03
CA MET A 220 -3.61 -14.05 -3.90
C MET A 220 -4.43 -14.48 -2.68
N SER A 221 -5.49 -13.75 -2.36
CA SER A 221 -6.40 -14.07 -1.25
C SER A 221 -7.19 -15.36 -1.50
N GLU A 222 -7.76 -15.53 -2.70
CA GLU A 222 -8.51 -16.73 -3.08
C GLU A 222 -7.64 -18.00 -3.06
N GLN A 223 -6.40 -17.90 -3.55
CA GLN A 223 -5.46 -19.02 -3.61
C GLN A 223 -4.66 -19.20 -2.31
N ASN A 224 -4.85 -18.33 -1.30
CA ASN A 224 -4.09 -18.30 -0.04
C ASN A 224 -2.55 -18.28 -0.24
N LYS A 225 -2.11 -17.58 -1.28
CA LYS A 225 -0.72 -17.59 -1.74
C LYS A 225 -0.05 -16.23 -1.58
N TYR A 226 0.52 -16.01 -0.40
CA TYR A 226 1.02 -14.69 0.00
C TYR A 226 2.53 -14.50 -0.15
N ALA A 227 3.30 -15.58 -0.20
CA ALA A 227 4.76 -15.57 -0.23
C ALA A 227 5.35 -15.44 -1.65
N ILE A 228 4.59 -14.86 -2.58
CA ILE A 228 5.03 -14.64 -3.98
C ILE A 228 5.88 -13.36 -4.07
N ASN A 229 6.69 -13.23 -5.12
CA ASN A 229 7.59 -12.09 -5.31
C ASN A 229 6.88 -10.81 -5.79
N ILE A 230 5.93 -10.31 -5.00
CA ILE A 230 5.09 -9.14 -5.32
C ILE A 230 5.42 -7.90 -4.45
N GLY A 231 6.37 -7.99 -3.53
CA GLY A 231 6.65 -6.93 -2.56
C GLY A 231 6.96 -5.58 -3.19
N THR A 232 7.80 -5.55 -4.23
CA THR A 232 8.13 -4.31 -4.95
C THR A 232 6.91 -3.68 -5.62
N PHE A 233 6.04 -4.51 -6.21
CA PHE A 233 4.78 -4.05 -6.80
C PHE A 233 3.85 -3.47 -5.74
N GLY A 234 3.65 -4.19 -4.61
CA GLY A 234 2.85 -3.71 -3.49
C GLY A 234 3.35 -2.36 -2.97
N LYS A 235 4.65 -2.24 -2.69
CA LYS A 235 5.28 -1.00 -2.22
C LYS A 235 5.06 0.17 -3.18
N ASN A 236 5.28 -0.04 -4.48
CA ASN A 236 5.19 1.02 -5.47
C ASN A 236 3.74 1.40 -5.79
N ILE A 237 2.80 0.45 -5.80
CA ILE A 237 1.36 0.75 -5.91
C ILE A 237 0.90 1.61 -4.73
N VAL A 238 1.25 1.25 -3.49
CA VAL A 238 0.87 2.05 -2.31
C VAL A 238 1.53 3.43 -2.36
N GLY A 239 2.81 3.50 -2.71
CA GLY A 239 3.53 4.77 -2.83
C GLY A 239 2.92 5.72 -3.87
N GLU A 240 2.60 5.21 -5.06
CA GLU A 240 1.97 6.00 -6.12
C GLU A 240 0.50 6.31 -5.82
N ALA A 241 -0.22 5.42 -5.13
CA ALA A 241 -1.59 5.67 -4.69
C ALA A 241 -1.67 6.77 -3.62
N ILE A 242 -0.76 6.80 -2.64
CA ILE A 242 -0.73 7.90 -1.66
C ILE A 242 -0.33 9.22 -2.32
N ALA A 243 0.61 9.18 -3.29
CA ALA A 243 1.04 10.37 -4.00
C ALA A 243 -0.07 10.98 -4.89
N ASN A 244 -0.96 10.15 -5.44
CA ASN A 244 -2.03 10.59 -6.32
C ASN A 244 -3.37 10.72 -5.56
N LYS A 245 -3.86 11.95 -5.40
CA LYS A 245 -5.15 12.24 -4.73
C LYS A 245 -6.37 11.71 -5.50
N ASP A 246 -6.22 11.40 -6.79
CA ASP A 246 -7.27 10.76 -7.60
C ASP A 246 -7.22 9.21 -7.50
N SER A 247 -6.36 8.65 -6.65
CA SER A 247 -6.25 7.20 -6.51
C SER A 247 -7.40 6.58 -5.74
N PHE A 248 -7.46 5.24 -5.76
CA PHE A 248 -8.42 4.46 -5.00
C PHE A 248 -8.35 4.72 -3.48
N LEU A 249 -7.23 5.17 -2.91
CA LEU A 249 -7.13 5.41 -1.46
C LEU A 249 -7.96 6.62 -0.98
N TYR A 250 -8.25 7.55 -1.88
CA TYR A 250 -9.07 8.74 -1.62
C TYR A 250 -10.50 8.52 -2.11
N ASN A 251 -10.67 7.81 -3.23
CA ASN A 251 -11.99 7.48 -3.79
C ASN A 251 -12.66 6.23 -3.14
N GLU A 252 -11.97 5.47 -2.29
CA GLU A 252 -12.55 4.40 -1.47
C GLU A 252 -12.63 4.81 0.01
N ALA A 253 -12.75 6.11 0.29
CA ALA A 253 -12.78 6.65 1.64
C ALA A 253 -14.19 6.72 2.23
N GLU A 254 -15.09 7.43 1.54
CA GLU A 254 -16.42 7.78 2.02
C GLU A 254 -17.49 7.57 0.95
N GLY A 255 -18.69 7.20 1.38
CA GLY A 255 -19.78 6.91 0.44
C GLY A 255 -20.49 8.15 -0.13
N TYR A 256 -20.33 9.33 0.48
CA TYR A 256 -21.01 10.55 0.04
C TYR A 256 -20.50 11.02 -1.32
N ASP A 257 -19.19 11.23 -1.45
CA ASP A 257 -18.58 11.70 -2.71
C ASP A 257 -18.23 10.55 -3.67
N SER A 258 -17.95 9.34 -3.15
CA SER A 258 -17.45 8.22 -3.96
C SER A 258 -18.52 7.17 -4.32
N GLY A 259 -19.76 7.34 -3.85
CA GLY A 259 -20.86 6.42 -4.12
C GLY A 259 -20.59 4.99 -3.65
N LEU A 260 -21.02 3.99 -4.44
CA LEU A 260 -20.94 2.57 -4.07
C LEU A 260 -19.51 2.08 -3.81
N ILE A 261 -18.53 2.58 -4.57
CA ILE A 261 -17.13 2.19 -4.45
C ILE A 261 -16.55 2.68 -3.11
N GLY A 262 -16.98 3.85 -2.64
CA GLY A 262 -16.65 4.38 -1.32
C GLY A 262 -17.10 3.47 -0.16
N TYR A 263 -18.23 2.78 -0.31
CA TYR A 263 -18.72 1.84 0.71
C TYR A 263 -18.05 0.47 0.64
N HIS A 264 -17.88 -0.08 -0.56
CA HIS A 264 -17.37 -1.44 -0.74
C HIS A 264 -15.84 -1.53 -0.63
N LYS A 265 -15.13 -0.45 -0.99
CA LYS A 265 -13.66 -0.32 -0.92
C LYS A 265 -12.91 -1.51 -1.51
N PRO A 266 -13.25 -1.96 -2.74
CA PRO A 266 -12.84 -3.27 -3.25
C PRO A 266 -11.32 -3.45 -3.29
N LEU A 267 -10.56 -2.45 -3.70
CA LEU A 267 -9.11 -2.56 -3.80
C LEU A 267 -8.43 -2.43 -2.44
N SER A 268 -8.88 -1.49 -1.61
CA SER A 268 -8.38 -1.31 -0.25
C SER A 268 -8.64 -2.57 0.61
N GLN A 269 -9.82 -3.18 0.48
CA GLN A 269 -10.13 -4.44 1.15
C GLN A 269 -9.23 -5.56 0.60
N ALA A 270 -9.17 -5.76 -0.71
CA ALA A 270 -8.36 -6.82 -1.31
C ALA A 270 -6.88 -6.75 -0.89
N MET A 271 -6.31 -5.55 -0.73
CA MET A 271 -4.92 -5.36 -0.36
C MET A 271 -4.67 -5.43 1.16
N PHE A 272 -5.54 -4.84 1.97
CA PHE A 272 -5.24 -4.55 3.39
C PHE A 272 -6.10 -5.32 4.39
N SER A 273 -7.23 -5.91 3.99
CA SER A 273 -8.14 -6.62 4.90
C SER A 273 -7.72 -8.06 5.21
N ASN A 274 -6.52 -8.46 4.79
CA ASN A 274 -5.95 -9.77 5.11
C ASN A 274 -4.58 -9.57 5.77
N TYR A 275 -4.58 -9.51 7.10
CA TYR A 275 -3.40 -9.33 7.93
C TYR A 275 -2.28 -10.30 7.57
N ARG A 276 -2.59 -11.60 7.38
CA ARG A 276 -1.57 -12.60 7.04
C ARG A 276 -0.90 -12.29 5.70
N MET A 277 -1.66 -11.80 4.73
CA MET A 277 -1.12 -11.39 3.45
C MET A 277 -0.20 -10.17 3.61
N VAL A 278 -0.67 -9.14 4.31
CA VAL A 278 0.11 -7.92 4.58
C VAL A 278 1.41 -8.22 5.32
N GLU A 279 1.35 -9.07 6.35
CA GLU A 279 2.52 -9.51 7.11
C GLU A 279 3.51 -10.31 6.24
N THR A 280 3.00 -11.22 5.40
CA THR A 280 3.86 -12.05 4.53
C THR A 280 4.54 -11.23 3.43
N ILE A 281 3.82 -10.29 2.81
CA ILE A 281 4.39 -9.40 1.78
C ILE A 281 5.37 -8.40 2.40
N GLY A 282 5.11 -7.96 3.63
CA GLY A 282 6.01 -7.15 4.46
C GLY A 282 6.22 -5.70 4.01
N THR A 283 5.82 -5.35 2.79
CA THR A 283 6.17 -4.08 2.13
C THR A 283 4.97 -3.18 1.83
N LEU A 284 3.74 -3.67 2.01
CA LEU A 284 2.51 -2.92 1.72
C LEU A 284 2.32 -1.70 2.63
N LEU A 285 2.68 -1.81 3.91
CA LEU A 285 2.62 -0.69 4.87
C LEU A 285 4.01 -0.12 5.18
N ASP A 286 5.00 -0.39 4.33
CA ASP A 286 6.40 0.02 4.49
C ASP A 286 6.87 0.94 3.33
N PRO A 287 6.28 2.13 3.21
CA PRO A 287 6.67 3.12 2.21
C PRO A 287 8.10 3.64 2.47
N HIS A 288 8.74 4.20 1.45
CA HIS A 288 10.10 4.71 1.59
C HIS A 288 10.15 5.97 2.48
N TYR A 289 11.06 6.00 3.48
CA TYR A 289 11.14 7.08 4.48
C TYR A 289 11.25 8.50 3.91
N GLN A 290 11.99 8.68 2.81
CA GLN A 290 12.13 9.98 2.14
C GLN A 290 10.81 10.49 1.54
N VAL A 291 9.91 9.58 1.17
CA VAL A 291 8.60 9.93 0.60
C VAL A 291 7.67 10.33 1.74
N MET A 292 7.65 9.56 2.84
CA MET A 292 6.86 9.87 4.04
C MET A 292 7.19 11.23 4.65
N ALA A 293 8.46 11.63 4.64
CA ALA A 293 8.89 12.92 5.19
C ALA A 293 8.29 14.15 4.46
N ARG A 294 7.68 13.95 3.28
CA ARG A 294 7.06 15.01 2.47
C ARG A 294 5.54 14.93 2.46
N TRP A 295 4.95 13.99 3.20
CA TRP A 295 3.51 13.78 3.18
C TRP A 295 2.76 14.88 3.93
N ASP A 296 1.69 15.35 3.29
CA ASP A 296 0.70 16.23 3.91
C ASP A 296 -0.29 15.44 4.79
N ALA A 297 -1.14 16.16 5.52
CA ALA A 297 -2.14 15.56 6.40
C ALA A 297 -3.10 14.59 5.69
N GLU A 298 -3.56 14.91 4.48
CA GLU A 298 -4.46 14.04 3.70
C GLU A 298 -3.78 12.72 3.32
N GLN A 299 -2.49 12.78 2.96
CA GLN A 299 -1.67 11.59 2.68
C GLN A 299 -1.49 10.71 3.92
N TRP A 300 -1.24 11.32 5.09
CA TRP A 300 -1.20 10.60 6.35
C TRP A 300 -2.55 9.99 6.73
N GLU A 301 -3.66 10.68 6.45
CA GLU A 301 -5.00 10.17 6.71
C GLU A 301 -5.30 8.92 5.88
N ALA A 302 -4.99 8.97 4.57
CA ALA A 302 -5.11 7.82 3.68
C ALA A 302 -4.26 6.63 4.16
N TYR A 303 -3.03 6.89 4.62
CA TYR A 303 -2.15 5.86 5.19
C TYR A 303 -2.73 5.28 6.49
N CYS A 304 -3.18 6.12 7.42
CA CYS A 304 -3.81 5.69 8.67
C CYS A 304 -5.04 4.81 8.42
N ARG A 305 -5.87 5.16 7.43
CA ARG A 305 -7.06 4.38 7.05
C ARG A 305 -6.72 2.97 6.58
N VAL A 306 -5.67 2.79 5.75
CA VAL A 306 -5.25 1.44 5.33
C VAL A 306 -4.62 0.63 6.46
N VAL A 307 -3.88 1.29 7.36
CA VAL A 307 -3.33 0.63 8.56
C VAL A 307 -4.47 0.15 9.48
N LEU A 308 -5.54 0.94 9.65
CA LEU A 308 -6.72 0.56 10.43
C LEU A 308 -7.45 -0.65 9.82
N LEU A 309 -7.55 -0.76 8.49
CA LEU A 309 -8.12 -1.94 7.82
C LEU A 309 -7.34 -3.23 8.16
N THR A 310 -6.01 -3.19 8.08
CA THR A 310 -5.16 -4.32 8.46
C THR A 310 -5.25 -4.62 9.95
N PHE A 311 -5.27 -3.58 10.78
CA PHE A 311 -5.39 -3.72 12.22
C PHE A 311 -6.73 -4.35 12.64
N GLN A 312 -7.82 -4.00 11.95
CA GLN A 312 -9.13 -4.60 12.17
C GLN A 312 -9.12 -6.12 11.93
N ASP A 313 -8.60 -6.58 10.78
CA ASP A 313 -8.51 -8.01 10.49
C ASP A 313 -7.59 -8.76 11.47
N TYR A 314 -6.48 -8.11 11.90
CA TYR A 314 -5.59 -8.65 12.93
C TYR A 314 -6.32 -8.91 14.27
N VAL A 315 -7.10 -7.93 14.73
CA VAL A 315 -7.89 -8.03 15.97
C VAL A 315 -9.05 -9.02 15.82
N GLU A 316 -9.72 -9.05 14.66
CA GLU A 316 -10.85 -9.94 14.40
C GLU A 316 -10.45 -11.42 14.42
N LYS A 317 -9.30 -11.75 13.82
CA LYS A 317 -8.73 -13.11 13.80
C LYS A 317 -8.08 -13.53 15.13
N GLY A 318 -7.95 -12.62 16.09
CA GLY A 318 -7.37 -12.91 17.40
C GLY A 318 -5.92 -13.39 17.32
N ALA A 319 -5.14 -12.84 16.37
CA ALA A 319 -3.74 -13.21 16.21
C ALA A 319 -2.96 -12.84 17.48
N ALA A 320 -2.43 -13.85 18.17
CA ALA A 320 -1.62 -13.67 19.38
C ALA A 320 -0.16 -13.29 19.06
N GLU A 321 0.25 -13.41 17.80
CA GLU A 321 1.62 -13.13 17.34
C GLU A 321 1.84 -11.62 17.17
N HIS A 322 3.07 -11.18 17.46
CA HIS A 322 3.50 -9.81 17.21
C HIS A 322 3.55 -9.55 15.70
N SER A 323 2.87 -8.51 15.23
CA SER A 323 2.95 -8.07 13.83
C SER A 323 4.07 -7.06 13.66
N TYR A 324 5.09 -7.42 12.87
CA TYR A 324 6.21 -6.55 12.55
C TYR A 324 5.77 -5.42 11.62
N VAL A 325 4.80 -5.67 10.73
CA VAL A 325 4.32 -4.65 9.80
C VAL A 325 3.52 -3.56 10.52
N LEU A 326 2.58 -3.95 11.39
CA LEU A 326 1.80 -2.99 12.18
C LEU A 326 2.66 -2.25 13.21
N PHE A 327 3.64 -2.91 13.81
CA PHE A 327 4.58 -2.25 14.72
C PHE A 327 5.41 -1.17 14.02
N ARG A 328 5.91 -1.43 12.80
CA ARG A 328 6.61 -0.43 11.99
C ARG A 328 5.69 0.71 11.56
N ALA A 329 4.48 0.40 11.11
CA ALA A 329 3.47 1.41 10.73
C ALA A 329 3.16 2.35 11.90
N LYS A 330 2.99 1.82 13.11
CA LYS A 330 2.84 2.61 14.35
C LYS A 330 4.04 3.54 14.57
N GLY A 331 5.27 3.10 14.32
CA GLY A 331 6.46 3.95 14.38
C GLY A 331 6.43 5.09 13.37
N TYR A 332 5.99 4.85 12.13
CA TYR A 332 5.88 5.89 11.11
C TYR A 332 4.82 6.94 11.45
N ILE A 333 3.64 6.52 11.91
CA ILE A 333 2.54 7.42 12.30
C ILE A 333 2.95 8.25 13.51
N GLU A 334 3.59 7.65 14.52
CA GLU A 334 4.12 8.38 15.68
C GLU A 334 5.14 9.46 15.28
N ASN A 335 6.08 9.12 14.38
CA ASN A 335 7.12 10.06 13.97
C ASN A 335 6.61 11.17 13.04
N SER A 336 5.40 11.05 12.49
CA SER A 336 4.81 12.07 11.63
C SER A 336 4.62 13.41 12.35
N VAL A 337 4.45 13.40 13.69
CA VAL A 337 4.27 14.58 14.53
C VAL A 337 5.57 15.05 15.22
N SER A 338 6.71 14.46 14.86
CA SER A 338 8.01 14.78 15.48
C SER A 338 8.43 16.24 15.30
N ASP A 339 7.89 16.93 14.30
CA ASP A 339 8.21 18.32 13.99
C ASP A 339 7.23 19.35 14.57
N LEU A 340 6.35 18.94 15.50
CA LEU A 340 5.47 19.83 16.27
C LEU A 340 6.21 20.96 16.98
N TYR A 341 7.46 20.74 17.40
CA TYR A 341 8.27 21.77 18.05
C TYR A 341 8.45 23.03 17.19
N LYS A 342 8.31 22.93 15.85
CA LYS A 342 8.39 24.07 14.93
C LYS A 342 7.25 25.07 15.13
N LEU A 343 6.14 24.66 15.75
CA LEU A 343 5.01 25.53 16.06
C LEU A 343 5.25 26.36 17.33
N ASN A 344 6.28 26.03 18.12
CA ASN A 344 6.59 26.78 19.33
C ASN A 344 7.06 28.21 19.00
N GLY A 345 6.39 29.19 19.58
CA GLY A 345 6.63 30.63 19.35
C GLY A 345 5.89 31.21 18.14
N VAL A 346 5.12 30.40 17.40
CA VAL A 346 4.31 30.87 16.27
C VAL A 346 2.93 31.29 16.79
N ALA A 347 2.53 32.53 16.56
CA ALA A 347 1.23 33.06 16.94
C ALA A 347 0.24 33.03 15.76
N GLY A 348 -1.04 32.77 16.04
CA GLY A 348 -2.10 32.80 15.03
C GLY A 348 -1.98 31.62 14.08
N LEU A 349 -1.84 30.41 14.63
CA LEU A 349 -1.82 29.20 13.82
C LEU A 349 -3.14 29.11 13.05
N ALA A 350 -3.05 29.18 11.72
CA ALA A 350 -4.19 28.86 10.88
C ALA A 350 -4.57 27.38 11.09
N TRP A 351 -5.87 27.11 11.15
CA TRP A 351 -6.39 25.73 11.15
C TRP A 351 -5.88 24.91 9.95
N ASP A 352 -5.47 25.59 8.88
CA ASP A 352 -4.88 25.03 7.65
C ASP A 352 -3.39 24.68 7.78
N ASN A 353 -2.78 24.81 8.97
CA ASN A 353 -1.40 24.40 9.16
C ASN A 353 -1.28 22.87 9.08
N ASP A 354 -0.51 22.38 8.11
CA ASP A 354 -0.30 20.95 7.88
C ASP A 354 0.22 20.20 9.12
N ILE A 355 1.13 20.78 9.90
CA ILE A 355 1.67 20.14 11.12
C ILE A 355 0.54 19.92 12.14
N TYR A 356 -0.36 20.89 12.27
CA TYR A 356 -1.53 20.81 13.14
C TYR A 356 -2.54 19.76 12.63
N ALA A 357 -2.80 19.75 11.32
CA ALA A 357 -3.69 18.77 10.69
C ALA A 357 -3.14 17.34 10.81
N ARG A 358 -1.83 17.12 10.65
CA ARG A 358 -1.18 15.81 10.87
C ARG A 358 -1.35 15.32 12.31
N LEU A 359 -1.24 16.21 13.31
CA LEU A 359 -1.49 15.82 14.70
C LEU A 359 -2.93 15.36 14.92
N ARG A 360 -3.92 16.03 14.30
CA ARG A 360 -5.32 15.59 14.35
C ARG A 360 -5.48 14.17 13.79
N VAL A 361 -4.93 13.91 12.60
CA VAL A 361 -4.95 12.59 11.96
C VAL A 361 -4.36 11.50 12.88
N VAL A 362 -3.26 11.79 13.57
CA VAL A 362 -2.64 10.84 14.52
C VAL A 362 -3.53 10.59 15.74
N VAL A 363 -4.14 11.62 16.31
CA VAL A 363 -5.06 11.49 17.46
C VAL A 363 -6.29 10.67 17.07
N ASP A 364 -6.89 10.94 15.91
CA ASP A 364 -8.04 10.20 15.40
C ASP A 364 -7.69 8.74 15.12
N PHE A 365 -6.52 8.47 14.51
CA PHE A 365 -6.02 7.10 14.31
C PHE A 365 -5.89 6.33 15.63
N ILE A 366 -5.34 6.95 16.68
CA ILE A 366 -5.22 6.30 17.99
C ILE A 366 -6.60 5.98 18.57
N ALA A 367 -7.54 6.93 18.49
CA ALA A 367 -8.89 6.73 18.99
C ALA A 367 -9.60 5.57 18.25
N ASP A 368 -9.49 5.52 16.93
CA ASP A 368 -10.08 4.47 16.09
C ASP A 368 -9.43 3.10 16.36
N ALA A 369 -8.10 3.05 16.52
CA ALA A 369 -7.40 1.81 16.87
C ALA A 369 -7.87 1.26 18.24
N ILE A 370 -8.06 2.12 19.24
CA ILE A 370 -8.55 1.71 20.56
C ILE A 370 -10.02 1.26 20.48
N GLU A 371 -10.83 1.91 19.64
CA GLU A 371 -12.20 1.48 19.38
C GLU A 371 -12.25 0.07 18.77
N ILE A 372 -11.39 -0.22 17.78
CA ILE A 372 -11.25 -1.54 17.16
C ILE A 372 -10.89 -2.59 18.21
N LEU A 373 -9.93 -2.32 19.10
CA LEU A 373 -9.59 -3.22 20.21
C LEU A 373 -10.77 -3.45 21.15
N GLY A 374 -11.57 -2.41 21.40
CA GLY A 374 -12.74 -2.45 22.27
C GLY A 374 -13.87 -3.35 21.78
N LYS A 375 -13.87 -3.75 20.50
CA LYS A 375 -14.89 -4.66 19.91
C LYS A 375 -14.73 -6.12 20.36
N LYS A 376 -13.57 -6.49 20.92
CA LYS A 376 -13.28 -7.86 21.41
C LYS A 376 -13.16 -7.88 22.93
N PRO A 377 -13.48 -9.01 23.59
CA PRO A 377 -13.19 -9.17 25.01
C PRO A 377 -11.69 -9.11 25.28
N LEU A 378 -11.32 -8.66 26.48
CA LEU A 378 -9.91 -8.56 26.87
C LEU A 378 -9.21 -9.94 26.80
N PRO A 379 -7.96 -10.00 26.33
CA PRO A 379 -7.16 -11.23 26.39
C PRO A 379 -6.97 -11.70 27.84
N PRO A 380 -7.12 -13.01 28.14
CA PRO A 380 -7.07 -13.53 29.51
C PRO A 380 -5.70 -13.38 30.19
N HIS A 381 -4.62 -13.24 29.42
CA HIS A 381 -3.25 -13.10 29.91
C HIS A 381 -2.74 -11.64 29.86
N LEU A 382 -3.64 -10.66 29.67
CA LEU A 382 -3.27 -9.25 29.58
C LEU A 382 -2.76 -8.74 30.94
N GLN A 383 -1.49 -8.34 30.98
CA GLN A 383 -0.90 -7.73 32.16
C GLN A 383 -1.08 -6.21 32.12
N LEU A 384 -1.70 -5.64 33.16
CA LEU A 384 -1.78 -4.18 33.30
C LEU A 384 -0.39 -3.55 33.47
N ARG A 385 0.51 -4.25 34.15
CA ARG A 385 1.87 -3.81 34.42
C ARG A 385 2.89 -4.85 33.97
N VAL A 386 3.67 -4.51 32.96
CA VAL A 386 4.80 -5.32 32.49
C VAL A 386 6.09 -4.76 33.13
N LYS A 387 6.82 -5.59 33.88
CA LYS A 387 8.11 -5.25 34.52
C LYS A 387 9.17 -6.30 34.17
N GLY A 388 10.45 -5.91 34.21
CA GLY A 388 11.60 -6.83 34.15
C GLY A 388 12.38 -6.79 32.84
N GLU A 389 13.49 -7.55 32.78
CA GLU A 389 14.43 -7.63 31.65
C GLU A 389 13.79 -8.16 30.35
N HIS A 390 12.68 -8.89 30.43
CA HIS A 390 11.95 -9.46 29.29
C HIS A 390 10.69 -8.68 28.90
N ARG A 391 10.63 -7.39 29.19
CA ARG A 391 9.47 -6.52 28.93
C ARG A 391 8.92 -6.66 27.50
N HIS A 392 9.80 -6.70 26.51
CA HIS A 392 9.43 -6.72 25.09
C HIS A 392 8.69 -7.99 24.64
N LEU A 393 8.93 -9.13 25.29
CA LEU A 393 8.32 -10.42 24.94
C LEU A 393 6.84 -10.53 25.38
N HIS A 394 6.41 -9.62 26.27
CA HIS A 394 5.05 -9.57 26.80
C HIS A 394 4.30 -8.31 26.37
N GLU A 395 4.87 -7.50 25.49
CA GLU A 395 4.20 -6.30 24.98
C GLU A 395 3.05 -6.68 24.05
N THR A 396 1.88 -6.14 24.36
CA THR A 396 0.69 -6.27 23.54
C THR A 396 0.46 -4.98 22.75
N PHE A 397 -0.47 -5.00 21.78
CA PHE A 397 -0.88 -3.76 21.10
C PHE A 397 -1.46 -2.70 22.05
N TYR A 398 -1.99 -3.09 23.23
CA TYR A 398 -2.37 -2.15 24.28
C TYR A 398 -1.16 -1.35 24.81
N ASP A 399 0.00 -2.01 24.95
CA ASP A 399 1.25 -1.37 25.37
C ASP A 399 1.82 -0.47 24.26
N HIS A 400 1.73 -0.92 23.00
CA HIS A 400 2.19 -0.15 21.85
C HIS A 400 1.38 1.14 21.65
N LEU A 401 0.04 1.07 21.77
CA LEU A 401 -0.82 2.26 21.70
C LEU A 401 -0.62 3.19 22.90
N ALA A 402 -0.45 2.64 24.12
CA ALA A 402 -0.13 3.46 25.29
C ALA A 402 1.19 4.22 25.12
N ARG A 403 2.22 3.56 24.58
CA ARG A 403 3.50 4.21 24.26
C ARG A 403 3.33 5.29 23.20
N MET A 404 2.56 5.00 22.14
CA MET A 404 2.28 5.95 21.07
C MET A 404 1.63 7.23 21.61
N ILE A 405 0.65 7.11 22.51
CA ILE A 405 0.04 8.24 23.19
C ILE A 405 1.07 9.05 23.99
N CYS A 406 1.95 8.37 24.73
CA CYS A 406 2.99 9.05 25.52
C CYS A 406 3.98 9.82 24.63
N GLU A 407 4.37 9.28 23.48
CA GLU A 407 5.24 9.98 22.52
C GLU A 407 4.51 11.16 21.86
N VAL A 408 3.24 11.02 21.49
CA VAL A 408 2.42 12.12 20.97
C VAL A 408 2.30 13.25 22.00
N ILE A 409 2.02 12.93 23.26
CA ILE A 409 2.01 13.90 24.36
C ILE A 409 3.37 14.59 24.50
N PHE A 410 4.47 13.82 24.42
CA PHE A 410 5.82 14.39 24.46
C PHE A 410 6.09 15.35 23.29
N HIS A 411 5.69 15.01 22.06
CA HIS A 411 5.86 15.91 20.92
C HIS A 411 4.98 17.18 21.06
N ALA A 412 3.71 17.02 21.45
CA ALA A 412 2.79 18.14 21.71
C ALA A 412 3.30 19.05 22.84
N SER A 413 3.90 18.49 23.88
CA SER A 413 4.48 19.24 24.99
C SER A 413 5.68 20.11 24.62
N SER A 414 6.24 19.95 23.41
CA SER A 414 7.30 20.83 22.92
C SER A 414 6.78 22.21 22.49
N VAL A 415 5.47 22.39 22.33
CA VAL A 415 4.85 23.69 22.08
C VAL A 415 4.46 24.30 23.43
N ALA A 416 5.31 25.20 23.95
CA ALA A 416 5.12 25.84 25.25
C ALA A 416 4.55 27.27 25.14
N SER A 417 4.65 27.87 23.96
CA SER A 417 4.28 29.27 23.69
C SER A 417 3.82 29.45 22.23
N PRO A 418 3.00 30.46 21.91
CA PRO A 418 2.18 31.28 22.81
C PRO A 418 1.15 30.46 23.60
N TRP A 419 0.58 31.02 24.69
CA TRP A 419 -0.32 30.28 25.59
C TRP A 419 -1.52 29.66 24.88
N TRP A 420 -2.20 30.42 24.01
CA TRP A 420 -3.40 29.94 23.31
C TRP A 420 -3.10 28.76 22.39
N GLU A 421 -2.02 28.82 21.62
CA GLU A 421 -1.62 27.73 20.72
C GLU A 421 -1.16 26.49 21.47
N CYS A 422 -0.41 26.70 22.55
CA CYS A 422 -0.04 25.65 23.50
C CYS A 422 -1.28 24.97 24.08
N TRP A 423 -2.28 25.74 24.53
CA TRP A 423 -3.55 25.20 25.04
C TRP A 423 -4.33 24.45 23.96
N ASN A 424 -4.44 25.00 22.75
CA ASN A 424 -5.19 24.38 21.66
C ASN A 424 -4.57 23.03 21.24
N ILE A 425 -3.25 22.94 21.13
CA ILE A 425 -2.55 21.69 20.81
C ILE A 425 -2.62 20.70 21.96
N GLN A 426 -2.27 21.12 23.18
CA GLN A 426 -2.12 20.20 24.31
C GLN A 426 -3.47 19.75 24.90
N HIS A 427 -4.40 20.68 25.09
CA HIS A 427 -5.72 20.40 25.66
C HIS A 427 -6.71 20.01 24.56
N ASN A 428 -7.10 20.96 23.70
CA ASN A 428 -8.25 20.77 22.79
C ASN A 428 -8.05 19.64 21.78
N LEU A 429 -6.81 19.42 21.32
CA LEU A 429 -6.52 18.39 20.33
C LEU A 429 -6.08 17.07 20.97
N VAL A 430 -5.03 17.10 21.79
CA VAL A 430 -4.44 15.87 22.35
C VAL A 430 -5.19 15.36 23.58
N TRP A 431 -5.47 16.21 24.57
CA TRP A 431 -6.14 15.76 25.78
C TRP A 431 -7.60 15.42 25.52
N ASP A 432 -8.39 16.30 24.91
CA ASP A 432 -9.82 16.08 24.70
C ASP A 432 -10.04 14.92 23.70
N GLY A 433 -9.22 14.88 22.63
CA GLY A 433 -9.28 13.82 21.62
C GLY A 433 -8.94 12.42 22.14
N LEU A 434 -8.11 12.31 23.19
CA LEU A 434 -7.68 11.01 23.74
C LEU A 434 -8.32 10.66 25.07
N PHE A 435 -8.33 11.58 26.04
CA PHE A 435 -8.84 11.34 27.39
C PHE A 435 -10.35 11.53 27.46
N GLU A 436 -10.93 12.50 26.77
CA GLU A 436 -12.37 12.79 26.83
C GLU A 436 -13.18 12.11 25.71
N SER A 437 -12.52 11.55 24.70
CA SER A 437 -13.20 10.89 23.59
C SER A 437 -14.10 9.72 24.02
N HIS A 438 -15.30 9.71 23.43
CA HIS A 438 -16.31 8.66 23.61
C HIS A 438 -15.85 7.33 23.02
N LYS A 439 -15.01 7.34 21.96
CA LYS A 439 -14.44 6.13 21.34
C LYS A 439 -13.61 5.31 22.33
N LEU A 440 -13.03 5.96 23.34
CA LEU A 440 -12.22 5.34 24.40
C LEU A 440 -13.02 4.96 25.66
N ALA A 441 -14.35 5.15 25.69
CA ALA A 441 -15.17 4.79 26.85
C ALA A 441 -15.32 3.27 27.08
N ASN A 442 -14.72 2.45 26.22
CA ASN A 442 -14.77 1.00 26.26
C ASN A 442 -13.71 0.39 27.23
N VAL A 443 -13.76 -0.94 27.42
CA VAL A 443 -12.87 -1.66 28.35
C VAL A 443 -11.40 -1.57 27.90
N ALA A 444 -11.14 -1.65 26.60
CA ALA A 444 -9.80 -1.52 26.04
C ALA A 444 -9.21 -0.12 26.31
N GLY A 445 -10.00 0.94 26.10
CA GLY A 445 -9.63 2.31 26.40
C GLY A 445 -9.27 2.51 27.87
N LYS A 446 -10.03 1.93 28.81
CA LYS A 446 -9.68 1.97 30.25
C LYS A 446 -8.31 1.35 30.55
N VAL A 447 -7.99 0.22 29.92
CA VAL A 447 -6.67 -0.43 30.05
C VAL A 447 -5.57 0.45 29.48
N VAL A 448 -5.73 0.95 28.25
CA VAL A 448 -4.73 1.79 27.59
C VAL A 448 -4.49 3.06 28.42
N MET A 449 -5.55 3.74 28.86
CA MET A 449 -5.45 4.94 29.69
C MET A 449 -4.84 4.69 31.06
N PHE A 450 -5.05 3.50 31.65
CA PHE A 450 -4.31 3.11 32.86
C PHE A 450 -2.80 3.03 32.59
N LYS A 451 -2.40 2.38 31.49
CA LYS A 451 -0.99 2.27 31.09
C LYS A 451 -0.37 3.64 30.76
N VAL A 452 -1.09 4.50 30.04
CA VAL A 452 -0.65 5.87 29.70
C VAL A 452 -0.38 6.68 30.97
N ARG A 453 -1.36 6.77 31.89
CA ARG A 453 -1.18 7.51 33.16
C ARG A 453 0.02 7.02 33.94
N ARG A 454 0.24 5.70 33.95
CA ARG A 454 1.40 5.11 34.63
C ARG A 454 2.71 5.50 33.95
N GLN A 455 2.78 5.40 32.63
CA GLN A 455 3.99 5.74 31.86
C GLN A 455 4.34 7.22 31.98
N LEU A 456 3.37 8.12 31.86
CA LEU A 456 3.57 9.56 32.06
C LEU A 456 4.12 9.86 33.46
N TYR A 457 3.54 9.26 34.50
CA TYR A 457 4.03 9.44 35.86
C TYR A 457 5.42 8.83 36.07
N ASP A 458 5.71 7.66 35.49
CA ASP A 458 7.02 7.01 35.63
C ASP A 458 8.13 7.89 34.99
N GLU A 459 7.87 8.59 33.87
CA GLU A 459 8.81 9.56 33.28
C GLU A 459 9.02 10.80 34.16
N VAL A 460 7.96 11.32 34.80
CA VAL A 460 8.08 12.45 35.75
C VAL A 460 8.83 12.01 37.00
N ALA A 461 8.47 10.86 37.58
CA ALA A 461 9.11 10.33 38.79
C ALA A 461 10.59 10.03 38.58
N ARG A 462 10.99 9.60 37.38
CA ARG A 462 12.39 9.36 37.02
C ARG A 462 13.26 10.62 37.14
N MET A 463 12.68 11.82 37.06
CA MET A 463 13.42 13.07 37.28
C MET A 463 13.93 13.23 38.73
N SER A 464 13.38 12.51 39.71
CA SER A 464 13.91 12.47 41.07
C SER A 464 15.31 11.85 41.13
N ASP A 465 15.59 10.86 40.28
CA ASP A 465 16.89 10.19 40.22
C ASP A 465 17.77 10.77 39.11
N PHE A 466 17.16 11.11 37.97
CA PHE A 466 17.85 11.61 36.79
C PHE A 466 17.02 12.72 36.09
N PRO A 467 17.29 13.99 36.43
CA PRO A 467 16.68 15.14 35.77
C PRO A 467 16.84 15.09 34.24
N ASN A 468 15.72 15.17 33.51
CA ASN A 468 15.73 15.04 32.05
C ASN A 468 14.63 15.88 31.38
N PHE A 469 14.89 16.32 30.14
CA PHE A 469 13.97 17.19 29.41
C PHE A 469 12.67 16.51 28.99
N LYS A 470 12.64 15.17 28.85
CA LYS A 470 11.42 14.45 28.48
C LYS A 470 10.39 14.49 29.60
N GLY A 471 10.81 14.11 30.81
CA GLY A 471 10.00 14.25 32.02
C GLY A 471 9.58 15.69 32.28
N ALA A 472 10.46 16.67 32.04
CA ALA A 472 10.15 18.08 32.23
C ALA A 472 9.02 18.55 31.30
N LYS A 473 9.09 18.24 30.00
CA LYS A 473 8.03 18.61 29.07
C LYS A 473 6.71 17.88 29.34
N ILE A 474 6.76 16.59 29.71
CA ILE A 474 5.56 15.84 30.13
C ILE A 474 4.94 16.50 31.37
N LEU A 475 5.76 16.91 32.34
CA LEU A 475 5.30 17.64 33.51
C LEU A 475 4.64 18.97 33.10
N ALA A 476 5.26 19.73 32.21
CA ALA A 476 4.71 20.99 31.69
C ALA A 476 3.34 20.78 31.05
N PHE A 477 3.20 19.75 30.22
CA PHE A 477 1.92 19.35 29.62
C PHE A 477 0.87 19.05 30.70
N CYS A 478 1.23 18.21 31.68
CA CYS A 478 0.32 17.84 32.76
C CYS A 478 -0.15 19.04 33.60
N LEU A 479 0.76 19.96 33.96
CA LEU A 479 0.43 21.16 34.72
C LEU A 479 -0.37 22.17 33.88
N ASN A 480 -0.11 22.25 32.58
CA ASN A 480 -0.88 23.10 31.69
C ASN A 480 -2.32 22.59 31.58
N VAL A 481 -2.52 21.34 31.19
CA VAL A 481 -3.83 20.76 30.89
C VAL A 481 -4.67 20.53 32.14
N MET A 482 -4.13 19.86 33.18
CA MET A 482 -4.90 19.52 34.39
C MET A 482 -4.91 20.65 35.43
N GLY A 483 -4.05 21.66 35.28
CA GLY A 483 -3.99 22.82 36.16
C GLY A 483 -3.23 22.60 37.48
N LEU A 484 -3.07 23.71 38.23
CA LEU A 484 -2.28 23.77 39.47
C LEU A 484 -3.06 23.46 40.76
N ARG A 485 -4.39 23.32 40.67
CA ARG A 485 -5.27 22.97 41.81
C ARG A 485 -6.07 21.74 41.47
N GLU A 486 -6.27 20.86 42.44
CA GLU A 486 -7.14 19.69 42.26
C GLU A 486 -8.57 20.15 41.92
N GLY A 487 -9.10 19.68 40.79
CA GLY A 487 -10.51 19.84 40.44
C GLY A 487 -11.41 19.05 41.38
N LYS A 488 -12.67 19.50 41.51
CA LYS A 488 -13.69 18.80 42.32
C LYS A 488 -14.27 17.56 41.61
N ASP A 489 -14.14 17.47 40.30
CA ASP A 489 -14.77 16.42 39.47
C ASP A 489 -13.96 15.11 39.38
N GLU A 490 -14.68 14.00 39.22
CA GLU A 490 -14.12 12.66 39.00
C GLU A 490 -13.68 12.47 37.54
N ASP A 491 -12.63 13.19 37.14
CA ASP A 491 -12.12 13.10 35.79
C ASP A 491 -11.14 11.91 35.59
N ARG A 492 -11.07 11.36 34.36
CA ARG A 492 -10.21 10.21 33.98
C ARG A 492 -8.73 10.48 34.27
N GLY A 493 -8.31 11.74 34.30
CA GLY A 493 -6.96 12.20 34.63
C GLY A 493 -6.64 12.35 36.13
N ARG A 494 -7.63 12.29 37.03
CA ARG A 494 -7.47 12.68 38.44
C ARG A 494 -6.33 11.99 39.20
N ALA A 495 -6.14 10.68 38.97
CA ALA A 495 -5.07 9.93 39.62
C ALA A 495 -3.67 10.40 39.17
N LEU A 496 -3.51 10.72 37.88
CA LEU A 496 -2.27 11.28 37.35
C LEU A 496 -2.07 12.70 37.88
N HIS A 497 -3.12 13.52 37.90
CA HIS A 497 -3.08 14.89 38.41
C HIS A 497 -2.55 14.97 39.83
N LYS A 498 -3.13 14.18 40.75
CA LYS A 498 -2.69 14.12 42.16
C LYS A 498 -1.22 13.72 42.28
N ALA A 499 -0.80 12.71 41.53
CA ALA A 499 0.57 12.20 41.59
C ALA A 499 1.57 13.24 41.05
N VAL A 500 1.22 13.93 39.97
CA VAL A 500 2.02 15.01 39.37
C VAL A 500 2.11 16.22 40.29
N LEU A 501 1.01 16.68 40.87
CA LEU A 501 1.02 17.80 41.83
C LEU A 501 1.84 17.46 43.08
N ALA A 502 1.69 16.25 43.62
CA ALA A 502 2.47 15.79 44.77
C ALA A 502 3.97 15.74 44.46
N TRP A 503 4.34 15.23 43.28
CA TRP A 503 5.74 15.22 42.84
C TRP A 503 6.28 16.64 42.66
N THR A 504 5.51 17.53 42.04
CA THR A 504 5.90 18.93 41.79
C THR A 504 6.13 19.67 43.09
N ARG A 505 5.19 19.58 44.04
CA ARG A 505 5.30 20.21 45.36
C ARG A 505 6.60 19.81 46.06
N LYS A 506 6.91 18.51 46.05
CA LYS A 506 8.05 17.97 46.80
C LYS A 506 9.42 18.19 46.14
N ASN A 507 9.48 18.21 44.80
CA ASN A 507 10.75 18.12 44.07
C ASN A 507 11.08 19.35 43.20
N TYR A 508 10.13 20.25 42.91
CA TYR A 508 10.38 21.35 41.96
C TYR A 508 11.45 22.33 42.46
N VAL A 509 11.41 22.72 43.74
CA VAL A 509 12.41 23.66 44.33
C VAL A 509 13.81 23.04 44.31
N TRP A 510 13.92 21.74 44.57
CA TRP A 510 15.18 21.00 44.43
C TRP A 510 15.65 21.00 42.96
N LEU A 511 14.76 20.66 42.02
CA LEU A 511 15.09 20.61 40.60
C LEU A 511 15.55 21.98 40.07
N HIS A 512 14.91 23.07 40.50
CA HIS A 512 15.29 24.43 40.12
C HIS A 512 16.71 24.78 40.60
N LYS A 513 17.06 24.41 41.84
CA LYS A 513 18.40 24.63 42.39
C LYS A 513 19.46 23.76 41.75
N TYR A 514 19.15 22.48 41.52
CA TYR A 514 20.10 21.50 40.96
C TYR A 514 20.31 21.67 39.45
N ASN A 515 19.23 21.88 38.69
CA ASN A 515 19.27 22.07 37.24
C ASN A 515 18.16 23.01 36.76
N PHE A 516 18.47 24.31 36.81
CA PHE A 516 17.58 25.40 36.40
C PHE A 516 16.94 25.20 35.02
N ARG A 517 17.72 24.79 34.01
CA ARG A 517 17.21 24.64 32.63
C ARG A 517 16.12 23.56 32.51
N VAL A 518 16.27 22.48 33.25
CA VAL A 518 15.26 21.40 33.27
C VAL A 518 14.01 21.89 34.02
N ALA A 519 14.17 22.61 35.13
CA ALA A 519 13.06 23.19 35.88
C ALA A 519 12.26 24.23 35.09
N GLU A 520 12.94 25.06 34.30
CA GLU A 520 12.31 26.05 33.40
C GLU A 520 11.48 25.35 32.31
N THR A 521 12.01 24.24 31.76
CA THR A 521 11.29 23.44 30.75
C THR A 521 10.01 22.79 31.30
N CYS A 522 9.87 22.68 32.63
CA CYS A 522 8.63 22.19 33.26
C CYS A 522 7.48 23.21 33.23
N LEU A 523 7.71 24.44 32.77
CA LEU A 523 6.72 25.51 32.74
C LEU A 523 6.35 25.89 31.30
N VAL A 524 5.09 26.28 31.10
CA VAL A 524 4.58 26.84 29.84
C VAL A 524 4.45 28.35 29.94
N ALA A 525 4.23 29.06 28.81
CA ALA A 525 4.29 30.52 28.72
C ALA A 525 3.48 31.32 29.77
N ASN A 526 2.43 30.74 30.34
CA ASN A 526 1.58 31.39 31.34
C ASN A 526 1.80 30.89 32.77
N THR A 527 2.83 30.07 33.02
CA THR A 527 3.19 29.57 34.34
C THR A 527 4.59 30.05 34.71
N ALA A 528 4.75 30.64 35.88
CA ALA A 528 6.02 31.15 36.39
C ALA A 528 6.32 30.60 37.79
N TYR A 529 7.60 30.54 38.14
CA TYR A 529 8.05 30.21 39.49
C TYR A 529 8.34 31.50 40.27
N ASP A 530 7.68 31.66 41.41
CA ASP A 530 7.88 32.73 42.38
C ASP A 530 8.79 32.20 43.49
N GLU A 531 10.08 32.53 43.38
CA GLU A 531 11.14 32.04 44.27
C GLU A 531 11.00 32.60 45.69
N GLU A 532 10.54 33.84 45.83
CA GLU A 532 10.37 34.50 47.14
C GLU A 532 9.33 33.77 48.01
N ASN A 533 8.24 33.33 47.38
CA ASN A 533 7.12 32.68 48.05
C ASN A 533 7.12 31.16 47.90
N CYS A 534 8.15 30.57 47.26
CA CYS A 534 8.23 29.14 46.98
C CYS A 534 6.96 28.56 46.33
N ARG A 535 6.45 29.21 45.28
CA ARG A 535 5.18 28.82 44.64
C ARG A 535 5.23 28.90 43.12
N LEU A 536 4.41 28.07 42.46
CA LEU A 536 4.12 28.22 41.03
C LEU A 536 2.87 29.07 40.84
N VAL A 537 2.93 30.00 39.88
CA VAL A 537 1.84 30.92 39.54
C VAL A 537 1.43 30.70 38.10
N LYS A 538 0.19 30.28 37.86
CA LYS A 538 -0.43 30.27 36.53
C LYS A 538 -1.28 31.52 36.36
N THR A 539 -0.97 32.32 35.34
CA THR A 539 -1.62 33.59 35.05
C THR A 539 -2.53 33.43 33.83
N SER A 540 -3.82 33.65 34.00
CA SER A 540 -4.75 33.78 32.88
C SER A 540 -4.94 35.26 32.56
N PRO A 541 -4.68 35.71 31.32
CA PRO A 541 -4.84 37.10 30.94
C PRO A 541 -6.29 37.58 31.12
N ALA A 542 -6.45 38.89 31.28
CA ALA A 542 -7.77 39.53 31.35
C ALA A 542 -8.38 39.58 29.93
N GLU A 543 -9.04 38.50 29.53
CA GLU A 543 -9.71 38.38 28.22
C GLU A 543 -11.24 38.28 28.38
N GLY A 544 -11.97 38.75 27.36
CA GLY A 544 -13.44 38.76 27.34
C GLY A 544 -14.05 39.76 28.33
N LEU A 545 -14.93 39.28 29.22
CA LEU A 545 -15.65 40.11 30.20
C LEU A 545 -14.88 40.35 31.51
N ARG A 546 -13.68 39.78 31.68
CA ARG A 546 -12.88 39.90 32.91
C ARG A 546 -12.06 41.18 32.89
N ARG A 547 -12.13 41.95 33.98
CA ARG A 547 -11.38 43.21 34.16
C ARG A 547 -9.95 43.01 34.68
N GLU A 548 -9.68 41.88 35.31
CA GLU A 548 -8.40 41.58 35.96
C GLU A 548 -7.91 40.18 35.56
N ALA A 549 -6.58 40.02 35.54
CA ALA A 549 -5.95 38.73 35.31
C ALA A 549 -6.27 37.78 36.48
N HIS A 550 -6.48 36.50 36.16
CA HIS A 550 -6.76 35.48 37.17
C HIS A 550 -5.49 34.68 37.48
N TYR A 551 -5.17 34.53 38.77
CA TYR A 551 -3.98 33.82 39.22
C TYR A 551 -4.34 32.53 39.97
N VAL A 552 -3.69 31.44 39.60
CA VAL A 552 -3.78 30.15 40.29
C VAL A 552 -2.42 29.80 40.87
N TYR A 553 -2.40 29.53 42.17
CA TYR A 553 -1.18 29.25 42.93
C TYR A 553 -1.08 27.77 43.32
N LEU A 554 0.15 27.24 43.27
CA LEU A 554 0.55 25.97 43.89
C LEU A 554 1.74 26.21 44.83
N GLU A 555 1.52 26.00 46.12
CA GLU A 555 2.57 26.04 47.15
C GLU A 555 3.52 24.84 46.99
N LEU A 556 4.83 25.10 47.07
CA LEU A 556 5.90 24.11 46.97
C LEU A 556 6.62 23.90 48.31
N ASP A 557 7.12 22.69 48.53
CA ASP A 557 7.94 22.39 49.69
C ASP A 557 9.36 22.96 49.48
N PRO A 558 10.00 23.53 50.51
CA PRO A 558 11.37 23.97 50.40
C PRO A 558 12.29 22.77 50.10
N ALA A 559 13.37 23.01 49.34
CA ALA A 559 14.36 21.97 49.07
C ALA A 559 14.89 21.38 50.38
N LYS A 560 14.93 20.05 50.48
CA LYS A 560 15.54 19.37 51.63
C LYS A 560 17.02 19.81 51.74
N PRO A 561 17.53 20.08 52.95
CA PRO A 561 18.93 20.43 53.13
C PRO A 561 19.81 19.28 52.61
N GLU A 562 20.83 19.62 51.82
CA GLU A 562 21.85 18.67 51.40
C GLU A 562 22.52 18.11 52.66
N THR A 563 22.35 16.81 52.91
CA THR A 563 23.22 16.11 53.88
C THR A 563 24.63 16.11 53.30
N PRO A 564 25.62 16.68 53.99
CA PRO A 564 26.99 16.72 53.50
C PRO A 564 27.57 15.30 53.57
N GLY A 565 27.74 14.66 52.41
CA GLY A 565 28.40 13.36 52.31
C GLY A 565 27.75 12.48 51.25
N ASP A 566 28.21 12.63 50.01
CA ASP A 566 28.49 11.57 49.03
C ASP A 566 28.70 12.25 47.67
N GLY A 567 29.96 12.66 47.44
CA GLY A 567 30.47 13.15 46.16
C GLY A 567 31.22 12.06 45.42
#